data_AF-A0A0F0GQZ9-F1
#
_entry.id   AF-A0A0F0GQZ9-F1
#
_cell.length_a   1.000
_cell.length_b   1.000
_cell.length_c   1.000
_cell.angle_alpha   90.00
_cell.angle_beta   90.00
_cell.angle_gamma   90.00
#
_symmetry.space_group_name_H-M   'P 1'
#
loop_
_entity.id
_entity.type
_entity.pdbx_description
1 polymer ?
#
loop_
_entity_poly.entity_id
_entity_poly.type
_entity_poly.pdbx_seq_one_letter_code
_entity_poly.pdbx_strand_id
1 'polypeptide(L)'
;MWITGVRTHWWRFALAATGLAVTGFFADASWYLWLPVLLWCALARSVRTGLVVGLVLLALQAWFVVPHGLGWSGPWVPNAMEGYWLYPLLTGVVCSVGLLVDGRWLVGVVWLAAVVGLGLLGTAVAVLDEHEGAAPGDEGVLPGPSGLRLGNAEMRCGSGHGANCARQVEATGEHAHEVMRAHLTSHGYTSAKPLSNNDERVCRSTGLVFGREVCAELKDISATAVKVTWYVNRR
;
A
#
# COMPACT_ATOMS: atom_id res chain seq x y z
N MET A 1 20.13 -9.05 38.90
CA MET A 1 21.18 -9.00 37.84
C MET A 1 20.54 -9.06 36.44
N TRP A 2 19.69 -8.08 36.10
CA TRP A 2 18.94 -8.03 34.81
C TRP A 2 18.96 -6.63 34.15
N ILE A 3 19.46 -5.61 34.86
CA ILE A 3 19.32 -4.20 34.45
C ILE A 3 20.37 -3.79 33.39
N THR A 4 21.50 -4.50 33.30
CA THR A 4 22.53 -4.23 32.28
C THR A 4 22.12 -4.72 30.88
N GLY A 5 21.26 -5.73 30.76
CA GLY A 5 20.77 -6.23 29.47
C GLY A 5 19.79 -5.28 28.78
N VAL A 6 18.93 -4.62 29.54
CA VAL A 6 17.91 -3.68 29.01
C VAL A 6 18.56 -2.45 28.37
N ARG A 7 19.64 -1.94 28.97
CA ARG A 7 20.32 -0.72 28.49
C ARG A 7 21.12 -0.92 27.21
N THR A 8 21.42 -2.14 26.80
CA THR A 8 22.19 -2.45 25.58
C THR A 8 21.29 -2.79 24.38
N HIS A 9 20.03 -3.18 24.65
CA HIS A 9 19.08 -3.64 23.63
C HIS A 9 17.85 -2.75 23.46
N TRP A 10 17.75 -1.62 24.19
CA TRP A 10 16.61 -0.69 24.09
C TRP A 10 16.32 -0.22 22.66
N TRP A 11 17.36 -0.08 21.83
CA TRP A 11 17.23 0.35 20.44
C TRP A 11 16.41 -0.61 19.58
N ARG A 12 16.44 -1.92 19.88
CA ARG A 12 15.62 -2.92 19.18
C ARG A 12 14.13 -2.70 19.44
N PHE A 13 13.80 -2.41 20.70
CA PHE A 13 12.43 -2.07 21.09
C PHE A 13 11.99 -0.75 20.49
N ALA A 14 12.86 0.27 20.49
CA ALA A 14 12.56 1.55 19.85
C ALA A 14 12.26 1.38 18.35
N LEU A 15 13.10 0.67 17.61
CA LEU A 15 12.87 0.40 16.18
C LEU A 15 11.57 -0.38 15.94
N ALA A 16 11.33 -1.44 16.73
CA ALA A 16 10.11 -2.23 16.60
C ALA A 16 8.85 -1.40 16.90
N ALA A 17 8.88 -0.60 17.96
CA ALA A 17 7.77 0.28 18.34
C ALA A 17 7.53 1.37 17.28
N THR A 18 8.58 1.98 16.74
CA THR A 18 8.46 2.96 15.65
C THR A 18 7.90 2.31 14.39
N GLY A 19 8.39 1.13 14.00
CA GLY A 19 7.86 0.38 12.85
C GLY A 19 6.39 0.06 13.01
N LEU A 20 5.97 -0.38 14.21
CA LEU A 20 4.57 -0.63 14.54
C LEU A 20 3.72 0.64 14.50
N ALA A 21 4.23 1.76 15.01
CA ALA A 21 3.53 3.04 14.99
C ALA A 21 3.31 3.53 13.54
N VAL A 22 4.32 3.41 12.67
CA VAL A 22 4.23 3.78 11.26
C VAL A 22 3.17 2.94 10.54
N THR A 23 3.12 1.63 10.76
CA THR A 23 2.07 0.78 10.15
C THR A 23 0.70 0.97 10.78
N GLY A 24 0.62 1.04 12.11
CA GLY A 24 -0.64 1.11 12.83
C GLY A 24 -1.42 2.40 12.57
N PHE A 25 -0.74 3.45 12.09
CA PHE A 25 -1.40 4.68 11.70
C PHE A 25 -2.21 4.56 10.41
N PHE A 26 -1.97 3.54 9.58
CA PHE A 26 -2.64 3.34 8.30
C PHE A 26 -3.32 1.97 8.28
N ALA A 27 -4.66 1.97 8.29
CA ALA A 27 -5.50 0.78 8.50
C ALA A 27 -5.27 -0.36 7.49
N ASP A 28 -4.71 -0.04 6.32
CA ASP A 28 -4.45 -0.99 5.23
C ASP A 28 -3.00 -1.53 5.24
N ALA A 29 -2.17 -1.10 6.19
CA ALA A 29 -0.78 -1.52 6.26
C ALA A 29 -0.71 -3.00 6.66
N SER A 30 -0.34 -3.82 5.70
CA SER A 30 -0.33 -5.25 5.88
C SER A 30 0.78 -5.71 6.82
N TRP A 31 0.49 -6.77 7.58
CA TRP A 31 1.38 -7.30 8.59
C TRP A 31 2.73 -7.85 8.04
N TYR A 32 2.90 -8.00 6.73
CA TYR A 32 4.20 -8.40 6.19
C TYR A 32 5.22 -7.25 6.22
N LEU A 33 4.78 -5.98 6.34
CA LEU A 33 5.66 -4.81 6.30
C LEU A 33 6.57 -4.67 7.54
N TRP A 34 6.15 -5.18 8.71
CA TRP A 34 6.93 -5.11 9.95
C TRP A 34 7.87 -6.31 10.14
N LEU A 35 7.70 -7.40 9.37
CA LEU A 35 8.54 -8.60 9.47
C LEU A 35 10.03 -8.30 9.28
N PRO A 36 10.48 -7.57 8.25
CA PRO A 36 11.91 -7.33 8.07
C PRO A 36 12.54 -6.57 9.24
N VAL A 37 11.82 -5.61 9.83
CA VAL A 37 12.30 -4.82 10.98
C VAL A 37 12.45 -5.70 12.22
N LEU A 38 11.43 -6.50 12.56
CA LEU A 38 11.50 -7.39 13.71
C LEU A 38 12.60 -8.42 13.59
N LEU A 39 12.69 -9.03 12.41
CA LEU A 39 13.67 -10.07 12.16
C LEU A 39 15.10 -9.52 12.15
N TRP A 40 15.30 -8.32 11.60
CA TRP A 40 16.57 -7.60 11.69
C TRP A 40 16.95 -7.32 13.16
N CYS A 41 16.01 -6.84 13.97
CA CYS A 41 16.23 -6.62 15.40
C CYS A 41 16.68 -7.90 16.14
N ALA A 42 16.20 -9.08 15.73
CA ALA A 42 16.65 -10.36 16.30
C ALA A 42 18.06 -10.77 15.83
N LEU A 43 18.42 -10.48 14.58
CA LEU A 43 19.66 -10.94 13.94
C LEU A 43 20.87 -10.03 14.20
N ALA A 44 20.65 -8.72 14.35
CA ALA A 44 21.71 -7.73 14.45
C ALA A 44 22.54 -7.90 15.75
N ARG A 45 23.86 -8.06 15.60
CA ARG A 45 24.78 -8.26 16.75
C ARG A 45 25.39 -6.97 17.28
N SER A 46 25.71 -6.03 16.38
CA SER A 46 26.32 -4.75 16.76
C SER A 46 25.25 -3.66 16.86
N VAL A 47 25.43 -2.74 17.81
CA VAL A 47 24.52 -1.58 17.97
C VAL A 47 24.62 -0.67 16.75
N ARG A 48 25.82 -0.46 16.22
CA ARG A 48 26.05 0.47 15.09
C ARG A 48 25.43 -0.05 13.80
N THR A 49 25.74 -1.28 13.39
CA THR A 49 25.13 -1.90 12.19
C THR A 49 23.63 -2.05 12.39
N GLY A 50 23.21 -2.48 13.59
CA GLY A 50 21.81 -2.66 13.96
C GLY A 50 20.97 -1.40 13.79
N LEU A 51 21.45 -0.27 14.30
CA LEU A 51 20.80 1.04 14.16
C LEU A 51 20.78 1.54 12.72
N VAL A 52 21.91 1.48 12.01
CA VAL A 52 21.99 2.00 10.62
C VAL A 52 21.03 1.24 9.72
N VAL A 53 21.11 -0.09 9.71
CA VAL A 53 20.21 -0.92 8.90
C VAL A 53 18.77 -0.77 9.37
N GLY A 54 18.53 -0.75 10.68
CA GLY A 54 17.20 -0.57 11.25
C GLY A 54 16.53 0.73 10.82
N LEU A 55 17.27 1.84 10.82
CA LEU A 55 16.79 3.14 10.33
C LEU A 55 16.51 3.13 8.82
N VAL A 56 17.35 2.47 8.02
CA VAL A 56 17.11 2.30 6.59
C VAL A 56 15.84 1.48 6.34
N LEU A 57 15.62 0.40 7.09
CA LEU A 57 14.40 -0.41 6.99
C LEU A 57 13.16 0.41 7.39
N LEU A 58 13.23 1.21 8.45
CA LEU A 58 12.14 2.11 8.84
C LEU A 58 11.87 3.18 7.78
N ALA A 59 12.91 3.75 7.17
CA ALA A 59 12.76 4.72 6.10
C ALA A 59 12.09 4.09 4.87
N LEU A 60 12.50 2.88 4.49
CA LEU A 60 11.83 2.11 3.43
C LEU A 60 10.37 1.82 3.79
N GLN A 61 10.10 1.34 5.00
CA GLN A 61 8.75 1.06 5.47
C GLN A 61 7.87 2.32 5.42
N ALA A 62 8.37 3.45 5.92
CA ALA A 62 7.66 4.72 5.86
C ALA A 62 7.42 5.16 4.41
N TRP A 63 8.38 4.97 3.51
CA TRP A 63 8.21 5.32 2.10
C TRP A 63 7.17 4.47 1.38
N PHE A 64 7.01 3.19 1.74
CA PHE A 64 5.94 2.36 1.18
C PHE A 64 4.56 2.68 1.78
N VAL A 65 4.48 3.03 3.07
CA VAL A 65 3.18 3.18 3.75
C VAL A 65 2.65 4.62 3.69
N VAL A 66 3.49 5.61 4.00
CA VAL A 66 3.06 7.00 4.21
C VAL A 66 2.47 7.63 2.96
N PRO A 67 3.09 7.55 1.76
CA PRO A 67 2.51 8.13 0.55
C PRO A 67 1.12 7.57 0.23
N HIS A 68 0.91 6.26 0.42
CA HIS A 68 -0.40 5.65 0.22
C HIS A 68 -1.44 6.17 1.20
N GLY A 69 -1.07 6.23 2.48
CA GLY A 69 -1.96 6.74 3.52
C GLY A 69 -2.28 8.23 3.42
N LEU A 70 -1.40 9.01 2.78
CA LEU A 70 -1.64 10.42 2.46
C LEU A 70 -2.37 10.62 1.12
N GLY A 71 -2.74 9.55 0.42
CA GLY A 71 -3.39 9.63 -0.88
C GLY A 71 -2.50 10.20 -1.98
N TRP A 72 -1.18 10.16 -1.81
CA TRP A 72 -0.24 10.64 -2.83
C TRP A 72 -0.26 9.72 -4.06
N SER A 73 0.07 10.30 -5.20
CA SER A 73 0.11 9.59 -6.48
C SER A 73 1.33 10.01 -7.30
N GLY A 74 1.58 9.28 -8.39
CA GLY A 74 2.68 9.51 -9.29
C GLY A 74 3.70 8.36 -9.35
N PRO A 75 4.71 8.48 -10.22
CA PRO A 75 5.65 7.40 -10.53
C PRO A 75 6.67 7.12 -9.41
N TRP A 76 6.68 7.92 -8.34
CA TRP A 76 7.53 7.71 -7.16
C TRP A 76 6.78 7.10 -5.98
N VAL A 77 5.46 6.94 -6.11
CA VAL A 77 4.63 6.30 -5.09
C VAL A 77 4.56 4.82 -5.44
N PRO A 78 5.05 3.91 -4.58
CA PRO A 78 4.89 2.48 -4.81
C PRO A 78 3.43 2.15 -5.08
N ASN A 79 3.15 1.12 -5.86
CA ASN A 79 1.81 0.56 -5.90
C ASN A 79 1.66 -0.54 -4.83
N ALA A 80 0.43 -0.93 -4.51
CA ALA A 80 0.17 -1.98 -3.52
C ALA A 80 0.86 -3.32 -3.89
N MET A 81 0.93 -3.65 -5.18
CA MET A 81 1.59 -4.86 -5.70
C MET A 81 3.10 -4.86 -5.46
N GLU A 82 3.75 -3.73 -5.61
CA GLU A 82 5.17 -3.51 -5.33
C GLU A 82 5.46 -3.68 -3.83
N GLY A 83 4.49 -3.39 -2.96
CA GLY A 83 4.56 -3.74 -1.55
C GLY A 83 4.79 -5.24 -1.31
N TYR A 84 4.27 -6.12 -2.17
CA TYR A 84 4.41 -7.57 -2.00
C TYR A 84 5.74 -8.13 -2.49
N TRP A 85 6.36 -7.58 -3.54
CA TRP A 85 7.64 -8.11 -4.05
C TRP A 85 8.82 -7.15 -3.88
N LEU A 86 8.64 -5.85 -4.16
CA LEU A 86 9.72 -4.87 -4.19
C LEU A 86 10.19 -4.55 -2.76
N TYR A 87 9.27 -4.35 -1.83
CA TYR A 87 9.62 -4.13 -0.42
C TYR A 87 10.43 -5.29 0.19
N PRO A 88 10.00 -6.56 0.11
CA PRO A 88 10.83 -7.67 0.60
C PRO A 88 12.16 -7.80 -0.13
N LEU A 89 12.22 -7.50 -1.43
CA LEU A 89 13.48 -7.50 -2.17
C LEU A 89 14.45 -6.44 -1.65
N LEU A 90 14.01 -5.18 -1.51
CA LEU A 90 14.83 -4.08 -1.01
C LEU A 90 15.28 -4.32 0.44
N THR A 91 14.35 -4.71 1.31
CA THR A 91 14.68 -5.00 2.72
C THR A 91 15.60 -6.20 2.84
N GLY A 92 15.42 -7.23 2.00
CA GLY A 92 16.33 -8.36 1.88
C GLY A 92 17.75 -7.90 1.55
N VAL A 93 17.92 -7.12 0.48
CA VAL A 93 19.23 -6.59 0.06
C VAL A 93 19.91 -5.80 1.19
N VAL A 94 19.18 -4.89 1.82
CA VAL A 94 19.70 -4.08 2.94
C VAL A 94 20.12 -4.97 4.12
N CYS A 95 19.30 -5.95 4.50
CA CYS A 95 19.63 -6.91 5.57
C CYS A 95 20.86 -7.74 5.22
N SER A 96 20.97 -8.23 3.98
CA SER A 96 22.12 -9.04 3.55
C SER A 96 23.41 -8.24 3.55
N VAL A 97 23.39 -6.98 3.12
CA VAL A 97 24.54 -6.06 3.24
C VAL A 97 24.94 -5.89 4.71
N GLY A 98 23.97 -5.68 5.60
CA GLY A 98 24.23 -5.62 7.05
C GLY A 98 24.88 -6.89 7.60
N LEU A 99 24.39 -8.07 7.21
CA LEU A 99 24.95 -9.36 7.62
C LEU A 99 26.33 -9.64 7.02
N LEU A 100 26.60 -9.15 5.81
CA LEU A 100 27.92 -9.23 5.17
C LEU A 100 28.96 -8.42 5.96
N VAL A 101 28.61 -7.20 6.37
CA VAL A 101 29.49 -6.34 7.21
C VAL A 101 29.79 -7.02 8.55
N ASP A 102 28.83 -7.76 9.12
CA ASP A 102 29.00 -8.53 10.35
C ASP A 102 29.68 -9.92 10.12
N GLY A 103 30.14 -10.22 8.89
CA GLY A 103 30.90 -11.44 8.56
C GLY A 103 30.06 -12.72 8.40
N ARG A 104 28.73 -12.62 8.22
CA ARG A 104 27.79 -13.76 8.19
C ARG A 104 27.18 -13.99 6.80
N TRP A 105 28.01 -14.09 5.77
CA TRP A 105 27.54 -14.15 4.38
C TRP A 105 26.53 -15.29 4.11
N LEU A 106 26.77 -16.51 4.61
CA LEU A 106 25.86 -17.65 4.41
C LEU A 106 24.46 -17.39 4.99
N VAL A 107 24.41 -16.82 6.19
CA VAL A 107 23.14 -16.45 6.84
C VAL A 107 22.46 -15.35 6.05
N GLY A 108 23.22 -14.37 5.54
CA GLY A 108 22.71 -13.31 4.68
C GLY A 108 22.10 -13.81 3.37
N VAL A 109 22.65 -14.86 2.75
CA VAL A 109 22.12 -15.46 1.52
C VAL A 109 20.83 -16.24 1.81
N VAL A 110 20.84 -17.10 2.84
CA VAL A 110 19.63 -17.85 3.25
C VAL A 110 18.51 -16.88 3.63
N TRP A 111 18.85 -15.79 4.33
CA TRP A 111 17.93 -14.73 4.69
C TRP A 111 17.29 -14.07 3.49
N LEU A 112 18.12 -13.63 2.52
CA LEU A 112 17.66 -13.02 1.28
C LEU A 112 16.68 -13.95 0.56
N ALA A 113 17.05 -15.22 0.41
CA ALA A 113 16.22 -16.21 -0.28
C ALA A 113 14.87 -16.41 0.41
N ALA A 114 14.85 -16.45 1.75
CA ALA A 114 13.61 -16.59 2.52
C ALA A 114 12.69 -15.36 2.37
N VAL A 115 13.24 -14.15 2.51
CA VAL A 115 12.45 -12.91 2.40
C VAL A 115 11.93 -12.69 0.98
N VAL A 116 12.79 -12.89 -0.03
CA VAL A 116 12.40 -12.80 -1.44
C VAL A 116 11.37 -13.88 -1.78
N GLY A 117 11.57 -15.11 -1.32
CA GLY A 117 10.62 -16.21 -1.52
C GLY A 117 9.25 -15.91 -0.91
N LEU A 118 9.21 -15.35 0.30
CA LEU A 118 7.97 -14.94 0.95
C LEU A 118 7.27 -13.81 0.19
N GLY A 119 8.03 -12.82 -0.30
CA GLY A 119 7.50 -11.74 -1.12
C GLY A 119 6.93 -12.22 -2.45
N LEU A 120 7.64 -13.11 -3.13
CA LEU A 120 7.16 -13.74 -4.37
C LEU A 120 5.90 -14.56 -4.15
N LEU A 121 5.82 -15.30 -3.04
CA LEU A 121 4.61 -16.04 -2.67
C LEU A 121 3.44 -15.09 -2.42
N GLY A 122 3.65 -14.01 -1.66
CA GLY A 122 2.63 -12.98 -1.43
C GLY A 122 2.16 -12.33 -2.73
N THR A 123 3.09 -12.08 -3.65
CA THR A 123 2.79 -11.53 -4.98
C THR A 123 2.00 -12.52 -5.82
N ALA A 124 2.36 -13.81 -5.80
CA ALA A 124 1.61 -14.84 -6.50
C ALA A 124 0.16 -14.93 -5.99
N VAL A 125 -0.04 -14.88 -4.66
CA VAL A 125 -1.38 -14.85 -4.07
C VAL A 125 -2.15 -13.59 -4.49
N ALA A 126 -1.51 -12.42 -4.42
CA ALA A 126 -2.16 -11.16 -4.79
C ALA A 126 -2.52 -11.12 -6.30
N VAL A 127 -1.64 -11.63 -7.16
CA VAL A 127 -1.91 -11.74 -8.60
C VAL A 127 -3.05 -12.71 -8.87
N LEU A 128 -3.12 -13.84 -8.15
CA LEU A 128 -4.24 -14.77 -8.26
C LEU A 128 -5.55 -14.10 -7.83
N ASP A 129 -5.55 -13.38 -6.72
CA ASP A 129 -6.72 -12.63 -6.24
C ASP A 129 -7.18 -11.57 -7.27
N GLU A 130 -6.24 -10.84 -7.88
CA GLU A 130 -6.54 -9.91 -8.98
C GLU A 130 -7.00 -10.62 -10.27
N HIS A 131 -6.57 -11.85 -10.51
CA HIS A 131 -7.00 -12.64 -11.67
C HIS A 131 -8.40 -13.25 -11.47
N GLU A 132 -8.73 -13.61 -10.24
CA GLU A 132 -10.05 -14.10 -9.82
C GLU A 132 -11.10 -12.98 -9.76
N GLY A 133 -10.68 -11.73 -9.94
CA GLY A 133 -11.58 -10.57 -9.99
C GLY A 133 -11.78 -9.92 -8.64
N ALA A 134 -10.74 -9.78 -7.81
CA ALA A 134 -10.82 -8.85 -6.69
C ALA A 134 -11.15 -7.44 -7.24
N ALA A 135 -12.27 -6.87 -6.80
CA ALA A 135 -12.57 -5.47 -7.09
C ALA A 135 -11.51 -4.58 -6.44
N PRO A 136 -11.22 -3.40 -7.01
CA PRO A 136 -10.35 -2.43 -6.34
C PRO A 136 -10.86 -2.18 -4.93
N GLY A 137 -9.92 -1.99 -4.00
CA GLY A 137 -10.23 -1.66 -2.61
C GLY A 137 -10.82 -0.26 -2.48
N ASP A 138 -10.63 0.36 -1.32
CA ASP A 138 -11.04 1.75 -1.11
C ASP A 138 -10.04 2.74 -1.72
N GLU A 139 -8.91 2.25 -2.23
CA GLU A 139 -7.93 3.02 -3.00
C GLU A 139 -7.46 4.29 -2.26
N GLY A 140 -7.46 4.26 -0.93
CA GLY A 140 -7.13 5.41 -0.08
C GLY A 140 -8.12 6.59 -0.21
N VAL A 141 -9.33 6.36 -0.72
CA VAL A 141 -10.39 7.37 -0.86
C VAL A 141 -11.31 7.38 0.36
N LEU A 142 -11.27 6.33 1.19
CA LEU A 142 -11.91 6.32 2.50
C LEU A 142 -10.98 6.87 3.60
N PRO A 143 -11.52 7.58 4.59
CA PRO A 143 -12.93 7.96 4.76
C PRO A 143 -13.38 8.98 3.69
N GLY A 144 -14.64 8.90 3.27
CA GLY A 144 -15.16 9.84 2.28
C GLY A 144 -15.31 11.27 2.81
N PRO A 145 -15.57 12.24 1.92
CA PRO A 145 -15.49 13.65 2.26
C PRO A 145 -16.56 14.05 3.28
N SER A 146 -16.20 14.99 4.15
CA SER A 146 -17.15 15.58 5.11
C SER A 146 -18.36 16.16 4.38
N GLY A 147 -19.56 15.85 4.88
CA GLY A 147 -20.81 16.34 4.31
C GLY A 147 -21.49 15.37 3.34
N LEU A 148 -20.81 14.31 2.88
CA LEU A 148 -21.44 13.22 2.15
C LEU A 148 -21.64 12.00 3.04
N ARG A 149 -22.79 11.34 2.90
CA ARG A 149 -23.06 10.02 3.47
C ARG A 149 -22.80 8.98 2.40
N LEU A 150 -21.80 8.12 2.63
CA LEU A 150 -21.52 7.00 1.76
C LEU A 150 -22.43 5.83 2.11
N GLY A 151 -23.11 5.30 1.11
CA GLY A 151 -23.82 4.04 1.18
C GLY A 151 -22.85 2.86 1.26
N ASN A 152 -23.41 1.67 1.42
CA ASN A 152 -22.61 0.44 1.41
C ASN A 152 -21.97 0.26 0.04
N ALA A 153 -20.70 -0.13 0.03
CA ALA A 153 -20.01 -0.45 -1.21
C ALA A 153 -20.59 -1.73 -1.82
N GLU A 154 -21.09 -1.64 -3.05
CA GLU A 154 -21.47 -2.79 -3.86
C GLU A 154 -20.29 -3.23 -4.73
N MET A 155 -19.96 -4.51 -4.67
CA MET A 155 -19.01 -5.11 -5.60
C MET A 155 -19.76 -5.58 -6.85
N ARG A 156 -19.32 -5.17 -8.04
CA ARG A 156 -19.85 -5.66 -9.31
C ARG A 156 -18.74 -6.25 -10.15
N CYS A 157 -18.82 -7.56 -10.33
CA CYS A 157 -17.99 -8.30 -11.26
C CYS A 157 -18.83 -8.69 -12.47
N GLY A 158 -18.26 -8.55 -13.67
CA GLY A 158 -18.89 -9.14 -14.87
C GLY A 158 -18.90 -10.66 -14.78
N SER A 159 -19.85 -11.31 -15.45
CA SER A 159 -19.88 -12.77 -15.57
C SER A 159 -18.95 -13.20 -16.71
N GLY A 160 -17.69 -13.54 -16.40
CA GLY A 160 -16.74 -14.08 -17.37
C GLY A 160 -15.31 -14.25 -16.81
N HIS A 161 -14.52 -15.15 -17.38
CA HIS A 161 -13.08 -15.23 -17.09
C HIS A 161 -12.40 -13.91 -17.50
N GLY A 162 -11.70 -13.28 -16.55
CA GLY A 162 -11.10 -11.96 -16.75
C GLY A 162 -12.08 -10.78 -16.69
N ALA A 163 -13.26 -10.97 -16.11
CA ALA A 163 -14.20 -9.87 -15.92
C ALA A 163 -13.61 -8.79 -15.00
N ASN A 164 -13.57 -7.55 -15.49
CA ASN A 164 -13.16 -6.40 -14.69
C ASN A 164 -14.17 -6.21 -13.56
N CYS A 165 -13.71 -6.35 -12.33
CA CYS A 165 -14.50 -6.04 -11.16
C CYS A 165 -14.40 -4.56 -10.84
N ALA A 166 -15.53 -4.00 -10.47
CA ALA A 166 -15.68 -2.62 -10.07
C ALA A 166 -16.28 -2.54 -8.68
N ARG A 167 -15.83 -1.57 -7.91
CA ARG A 167 -16.44 -1.20 -6.63
C ARG A 167 -17.35 0.00 -6.88
N GLN A 168 -18.57 -0.04 -6.36
CA GLN A 168 -19.54 1.03 -6.53
C GLN A 168 -19.99 1.54 -5.17
N VAL A 169 -19.97 2.84 -4.97
CA VAL A 169 -20.50 3.48 -3.76
C VAL A 169 -21.40 4.61 -4.18
N GLU A 170 -22.58 4.68 -3.55
CA GLU A 170 -23.46 5.83 -3.66
C GLU A 170 -23.08 6.84 -2.56
N ALA A 171 -22.86 8.09 -2.93
CA ALA A 171 -22.62 9.18 -2.00
C ALA A 171 -23.78 10.17 -2.08
N THR A 172 -24.41 10.44 -0.94
CA THR A 172 -25.58 11.32 -0.83
C THR A 172 -25.26 12.57 -0.02
N GLY A 173 -25.71 13.73 -0.49
CA GLY A 173 -25.49 15.03 0.13
C GLY A 173 -25.71 16.20 -0.84
N GLU A 174 -25.65 17.43 -0.34
CA GLU A 174 -25.70 18.61 -1.19
C GLU A 174 -24.43 18.71 -2.03
N HIS A 175 -24.58 19.04 -3.33
CA HIS A 175 -23.45 19.14 -4.27
C HIS A 175 -22.57 17.88 -4.29
N ALA A 176 -23.21 16.70 -4.22
CA ALA A 176 -22.53 15.42 -4.04
C ALA A 176 -21.46 15.17 -5.13
N HIS A 177 -21.77 15.52 -6.38
CA HIS A 177 -20.85 15.40 -7.49
C HIS A 177 -19.62 16.28 -7.29
N GLU A 178 -19.81 17.57 -7.05
CA GLU A 178 -18.72 18.54 -6.91
C GLU A 178 -17.81 18.22 -5.71
N VAL A 179 -18.41 17.87 -4.57
CA VAL A 179 -17.68 17.50 -3.35
C VAL A 179 -16.87 16.22 -3.59
N MET A 180 -17.46 15.22 -4.24
CA MET A 180 -16.75 13.98 -4.54
C MET A 180 -15.63 14.19 -5.57
N ARG A 181 -15.85 14.99 -6.61
CA ARG A 181 -14.83 15.35 -7.60
C ARG A 181 -13.65 16.05 -6.92
N ALA A 182 -13.92 17.01 -6.04
CA ALA A 182 -12.90 17.72 -5.28
C ALA A 182 -12.11 16.76 -4.37
N HIS A 183 -12.80 15.84 -3.68
CA HIS A 183 -12.17 14.81 -2.85
C HIS A 183 -11.28 13.88 -3.66
N LEU A 184 -11.72 13.40 -4.82
CA LEU A 184 -10.87 12.57 -5.69
C LEU A 184 -9.66 13.36 -6.19
N THR A 185 -9.85 14.62 -6.56
CA THR A 185 -8.75 15.50 -7.02
C THR A 185 -7.71 15.71 -5.92
N SER A 186 -8.12 15.88 -4.66
CA SER A 186 -7.18 16.01 -3.53
C SER A 186 -6.39 14.73 -3.26
N HIS A 187 -6.87 13.58 -3.73
CA HIS A 187 -6.18 12.29 -3.69
C HIS A 187 -5.43 11.97 -4.99
N GLY A 188 -5.17 12.99 -5.82
CA GLY A 188 -4.34 12.88 -7.03
C GLY A 188 -5.03 12.26 -8.24
N TYR A 189 -6.36 12.15 -8.23
CA TYR A 189 -7.09 11.80 -9.45
C TYR A 189 -7.14 12.99 -10.42
N THR A 190 -6.99 12.71 -11.70
CA THR A 190 -6.98 13.71 -12.78
C THR A 190 -8.03 13.35 -13.83
N SER A 191 -8.64 14.36 -14.45
CA SER A 191 -9.66 14.13 -15.48
C SER A 191 -9.11 13.31 -16.64
N ALA A 192 -9.85 12.27 -17.02
CA ALA A 192 -9.55 11.36 -18.11
C ALA A 192 -10.69 11.35 -19.12
N LYS A 193 -10.44 10.83 -20.33
CA LYS A 193 -11.48 10.72 -21.34
C LYS A 193 -12.58 9.75 -20.87
N PRO A 194 -13.87 10.13 -20.94
CA PRO A 194 -14.98 9.28 -20.53
C PRO A 194 -15.01 8.01 -21.38
N LEU A 195 -15.32 6.86 -20.76
CA LEU A 195 -15.43 5.57 -21.46
C LEU A 195 -16.79 5.40 -22.16
N SER A 196 -17.86 5.86 -21.53
CA SER A 196 -19.22 5.78 -22.08
C SER A 196 -20.12 6.88 -21.49
N ASN A 197 -21.21 7.22 -22.20
CA ASN A 197 -22.29 8.10 -21.72
C ASN A 197 -21.92 9.52 -21.26
N ASN A 198 -20.73 10.03 -21.59
CA ASN A 198 -20.21 11.31 -21.09
C ASN A 198 -20.10 11.40 -19.55
N ASP A 199 -20.14 10.27 -18.85
CA ASP A 199 -19.94 10.23 -17.39
C ASP A 199 -18.51 10.70 -17.07
N GLU A 200 -18.35 11.56 -16.06
CA GLU A 200 -17.04 12.09 -15.74
C GLU A 200 -16.13 10.99 -15.22
N ARG A 201 -14.97 10.85 -15.87
CA ARG A 201 -13.95 9.89 -15.50
C ARG A 201 -12.74 10.62 -14.96
N VAL A 202 -12.29 10.23 -13.78
CA VAL A 202 -11.02 10.67 -13.20
C VAL A 202 -10.13 9.47 -12.95
N CYS A 203 -8.83 9.58 -13.20
CA CYS A 203 -7.88 8.48 -13.05
C CYS A 203 -6.66 8.92 -12.24
N ARG A 204 -6.10 7.97 -11.51
CA ARG A 204 -4.89 8.10 -10.71
C ARG A 204 -3.92 7.00 -11.11
N SER A 205 -2.67 7.36 -11.31
CA SER A 205 -1.59 6.40 -11.60
C SER A 205 -0.61 6.33 -10.44
N THR A 206 -0.25 5.11 -10.06
CA THR A 206 0.76 4.81 -9.04
C THR A 206 1.68 3.69 -9.54
N GLY A 207 2.85 3.53 -8.91
CA GLY A 207 3.81 2.48 -9.22
C GLY A 207 5.16 3.01 -9.64
N LEU A 208 6.21 2.40 -9.08
CA LEU A 208 7.62 2.68 -9.37
C LEU A 208 8.11 1.94 -10.62
N VAL A 209 7.75 0.66 -10.72
CA VAL A 209 8.20 -0.28 -11.76
C VAL A 209 7.01 -0.65 -12.65
N PHE A 210 5.85 -0.89 -12.05
CA PHE A 210 4.63 -1.23 -12.79
C PHE A 210 3.58 -0.13 -12.58
N GLY A 211 3.27 0.61 -13.65
CA GLY A 211 2.19 1.59 -13.60
C GLY A 211 0.85 0.91 -13.38
N ARG A 212 0.21 1.18 -12.25
CA ARG A 212 -1.18 0.82 -11.96
C ARG A 212 -2.03 2.08 -12.13
N GLU A 213 -2.99 2.03 -13.05
CA GLU A 213 -3.96 3.11 -13.23
C GLU A 213 -5.30 2.68 -12.64
N VAL A 214 -5.81 3.46 -11.69
CA VAL A 214 -7.13 3.26 -11.09
C VAL A 214 -8.00 4.44 -11.50
N CYS A 215 -9.19 4.16 -12.02
CA CYS A 215 -10.12 5.17 -12.45
C CYS A 215 -11.40 5.11 -11.62
N ALA A 216 -12.00 6.28 -11.42
CA ALA A 216 -13.30 6.47 -10.83
C ALA A 216 -14.21 7.16 -11.85
N GLU A 217 -15.40 6.60 -12.06
CA GLU A 217 -16.48 7.22 -12.81
C GLU A 217 -17.49 7.83 -11.85
N LEU A 218 -17.81 9.11 -12.06
CA LEU A 218 -18.83 9.83 -11.33
C LEU A 218 -20.08 9.93 -12.21
N LYS A 219 -21.19 9.43 -11.69
CA LYS A 219 -22.48 9.46 -12.36
C LYS A 219 -23.54 10.03 -11.45
N ASP A 220 -24.21 11.09 -11.89
CA ASP A 220 -25.33 11.66 -11.16
C ASP A 220 -26.53 10.70 -11.17
N ILE A 221 -27.00 10.31 -9.99
CA ILE A 221 -28.24 9.55 -9.81
C ILE A 221 -29.40 10.52 -9.56
N SER A 222 -29.14 11.58 -8.79
CA SER A 222 -30.11 12.63 -8.48
C SER A 222 -29.39 13.95 -8.19
N ALA A 223 -30.13 15.03 -7.97
CA ALA A 223 -29.57 16.34 -7.60
C ALA A 223 -28.73 16.32 -6.31
N THR A 224 -28.90 15.29 -5.46
CA THR A 224 -28.21 15.16 -4.17
C THR A 224 -27.51 13.81 -4.01
N ALA A 225 -27.32 13.06 -5.10
CA ALA A 225 -26.69 11.74 -5.04
C ALA A 225 -25.83 11.48 -6.26
N VAL A 226 -24.58 11.07 -6.01
CA VAL A 226 -23.63 10.66 -7.03
C VAL A 226 -23.23 9.21 -6.81
N LYS A 227 -23.16 8.46 -7.90
CA LYS A 227 -22.58 7.12 -7.93
C LYS A 227 -21.12 7.22 -8.31
N VAL A 228 -20.26 6.64 -7.50
CA VAL A 228 -18.83 6.50 -7.80
C VAL A 228 -18.53 5.04 -8.10
N THR A 229 -17.93 4.79 -9.26
CA THR A 229 -17.53 3.44 -9.69
C THR A 229 -16.02 3.39 -9.88
N TRP A 230 -15.31 2.65 -9.04
CA TRP A 230 -13.86 2.42 -9.18
C TRP A 230 -13.58 1.15 -9.95
N TYR A 231 -12.59 1.21 -10.84
CA TYR A 231 -12.06 0.06 -11.57
C TYR A 231 -10.58 0.26 -11.89
N VAL A 232 -9.86 -0.85 -12.02
CA VAL A 232 -8.46 -0.85 -12.46
C VAL A 232 -8.43 -0.78 -13.99
N ASN A 233 -7.77 0.23 -14.54
CA ASN A 233 -7.56 0.35 -15.97
C ASN A 233 -6.26 -0.36 -16.36
N ARG A 234 -6.38 -1.54 -16.97
CA ARG A 234 -5.24 -2.27 -17.53
C ARG A 234 -4.95 -1.68 -18.92
N ARG A 235 -3.96 -0.79 -19.02
CA ARG A 235 -3.41 -0.35 -20.31
C ARG A 235 -2.36 -1.31 -20.82
#